data_AF-A0A4Y7PM79-F1
#
_entry.id   AF-A0A4Y7PM79-F1
#
_cell.length_a   1.000
_cell.length_b   1.000
_cell.length_c   1.000
_cell.angle_alpha   90.00
_cell.angle_beta   90.00
_cell.angle_gamma   90.00
#
_symmetry.space_group_name_H-M   'P 1'
#
loop_
_entity.id
_entity.type
_entity.pdbx_description
1 polymer ?
#
loop_
_entity_poly.entity_id
_entity_poly.type
_entity_poly.pdbx_seq_one_letter_code
_entity_poly.pdbx_strand_id
1 'polypeptide(L)' 'LVLVTHDESTFYANNRKKTLWVHVSATPKPQVKGEGASIMVSDFCSPDIGWLRTDDGCV' A
#
# COMPACT_ATOMS: atom_id res chain seq x y z
N LEU A 1 27.05 11.06 -11.52
CA LEU A 1 26.46 10.36 -10.36
C LEU A 1 24.95 10.41 -10.55
N VAL A 2 24.25 9.29 -10.40
CA VAL A 2 22.77 9.28 -10.44
C VAL A 2 22.29 8.94 -9.04
N LEU A 3 21.42 9.77 -8.47
CA LEU A 3 20.81 9.51 -7.18
C LEU A 3 19.58 8.61 -7.37
N VAL A 4 19.57 7.47 -6.69
CA VAL A 4 18.46 6.52 -6.69
C VAL A 4 18.09 6.23 -5.25
N THR A 5 16.80 6.30 -4.94
CA THR A 5 16.21 5.94 -3.65
C THR A 5 15.38 4.67 -3.78
N HIS A 6 15.38 3.86 -2.74
CA HIS A 6 14.58 2.65 -2.61
C HIS A 6 13.64 2.79 -1.42
N ASP A 7 12.39 2.36 -1.58
CA ASP A 7 11.43 2.29 -0.48
C ASP A 7 10.57 1.02 -0.60
N GLU A 8 10.14 0.51 0.55
CA GLU A 8 9.24 -0.63 0.67
C GLU A 8 7.99 -0.23 1.45
N SER A 9 6.83 -0.46 0.84
CA SER A 9 5.53 -0.10 1.40
C SER A 9 4.59 -1.30 1.42
N THR A 10 4.01 -1.59 2.58
CA THR A 10 2.99 -2.63 2.74
C THR A 10 1.59 -2.02 2.68
N PHE A 11 0.81 -2.42 1.67
CA PHE A 11 -0.58 -2.05 1.49
C PHE A 11 -1.50 -3.17 1.93
N TYR A 12 -2.39 -2.89 2.88
CA TYR A 12 -3.41 -3.86 3.30
C TYR A 12 -4.65 -3.73 2.42
N ALA A 13 -5.18 -4.87 1.96
CA ALA A 13 -6.43 -4.92 1.22
C ALA A 13 -7.56 -4.33 2.05
N ASN A 14 -8.44 -3.57 1.40
CA ASN A 14 -9.59 -2.91 2.02
C ASN A 14 -9.18 -1.94 3.14
N ASN A 15 -8.53 -0.82 2.79
CA ASN A 15 -8.44 0.31 3.71
C ASN A 15 -9.85 0.62 4.21
N ARG A 16 -10.11 0.27 5.48
CA ARG A 16 -11.31 -0.42 6.00
C ARG A 16 -12.65 0.35 5.94
N LYS A 17 -13.02 0.90 4.79
CA LYS A 17 -14.36 1.42 4.51
C LYS A 17 -15.31 0.27 4.22
N LYS A 18 -15.57 -0.55 5.25
CA LYS A 18 -16.58 -1.60 5.17
C LYS A 18 -17.96 -0.96 5.36
N THR A 19 -18.83 -1.10 4.37
CA THR A 19 -20.27 -0.86 4.56
C THR A 19 -20.83 -2.07 5.29
N LEU A 20 -21.28 -1.87 6.52
CA LEU A 20 -21.77 -2.93 7.40
C LEU A 20 -23.19 -2.58 7.83
N TRP A 21 -24.10 -3.56 7.81
CA TRP A 21 -25.38 -3.44 8.50
C TRP A 21 -25.13 -3.72 9.99
N VAL A 22 -25.28 -2.70 10.83
CA VAL A 22 -25.05 -2.79 12.28
C VAL A 22 -26.26 -2.27 13.04
N HIS A 23 -26.42 -2.72 14.29
CA HIS A 23 -27.46 -2.19 15.16
C HIS A 23 -27.21 -0.71 15.47
N VAL A 24 -28.28 0.07 15.71
CA VAL A 24 -28.18 1.53 15.95
C VAL A 24 -27.30 1.91 17.14
N SER A 25 -27.19 1.03 18.14
CA SER A 25 -26.33 1.23 19.32
C SER A 25 -24.88 0.75 19.13
N ALA A 26 -24.54 0.22 17.95
CA ALA A 26 -23.20 -0.30 17.70
C ALA A 26 -22.19 0.86 17.64
N THR A 27 -21.13 0.74 18.43
CA THR A 27 -20.00 1.69 18.38
C THR A 27 -18.89 1.09 17.50
N PRO A 28 -18.37 1.83 16.51
CA PRO A 28 -17.27 1.35 15.67
C PRO A 28 -16.03 1.09 16.52
N LYS A 29 -15.50 -0.14 16.43
CA LYS A 29 -14.25 -0.52 17.11
C LYS A 29 -13.07 -0.35 16.16
N PRO A 30 -12.04 0.45 16.51
CA PRO A 30 -10.79 0.47 15.76
C PRO A 30 -10.24 -0.95 15.63
N GLN A 31 -9.83 -1.30 14.42
CA GLN A 31 -9.21 -2.59 14.14
C GLN A 31 -7.70 -2.38 14.08
N VAL A 32 -6.92 -3.32 14.60
CA VAL A 32 -5.45 -3.23 14.58
C VAL A 32 -4.96 -3.23 13.13
N LYS A 33 -4.12 -2.27 12.76
CA LYS A 33 -3.48 -2.24 11.42
C LYS A 33 -2.60 -3.49 11.30
N GLY A 34 -2.74 -4.26 10.23
CA GLY A 34 -1.94 -5.48 10.06
C GLY A 34 -2.74 -6.76 9.81
N GLU A 35 -4.01 -6.80 10.25
CA GLU A 35 -4.84 -7.99 10.05
C GLU A 35 -5.56 -7.94 8.70
N GLY A 36 -5.23 -8.89 7.83
CA GLY A 36 -5.88 -9.14 6.54
C GLY A 36 -4.88 -9.42 5.42
N ALA A 37 -5.39 -9.68 4.22
CA ALA A 37 -4.56 -9.78 3.03
C ALA A 37 -3.81 -8.45 2.80
N SER A 38 -2.54 -8.53 2.45
CA SER A 38 -1.70 -7.38 2.12
C SER A 38 -0.83 -7.68 0.91
N ILE A 39 -0.39 -6.62 0.26
CA ILE A 39 0.65 -6.65 -0.76
C ILE A 39 1.82 -5.77 -0.28
N MET A 40 3.03 -6.31 -0.37
CA MET A 40 4.25 -5.54 -0.17
C MET A 40 4.74 -5.10 -1.54
N VAL A 41 4.97 -3.81 -1.70
CA VAL A 41 5.46 -3.21 -2.95
C VAL A 41 6.80 -2.56 -2.63
N SER A 42 7.78 -2.85 -3.48
CA SER A 42 9.13 -2.30 -3.41
C SER A 42 9.43 -1.68 -4.76
N ASP A 43 9.95 -0.46 -4.79
CA ASP A 43 10.29 0.20 -6.04
C ASP A 43 11.47 1.18 -5.85
N PHE A 44 12.14 1.52 -6.94
CA PHE A 44 13.26 2.45 -6.98
C PHE A 44 12.86 3.70 -7.78
N CYS A 45 13.22 4.87 -7.24
CA CYS A 45 12.90 6.15 -7.86
C CYS A 45 14.14 7.06 -7.87
N SER A 46 14.30 7.84 -8.92
CA SER A 46 15.26 8.92 -9.04
C SER A 46 14.54 10.24 -9.27
N PRO A 47 14.93 11.36 -8.64
CA PRO A 47 14.33 12.66 -8.90
C PRO A 47 14.41 13.09 -10.38
N ASP A 48 15.48 12.68 -11.07
CA ASP A 48 15.76 13.14 -12.43
C ASP A 48 15.16 12.23 -13.51
N ILE A 49 14.87 10.96 -13.17
CA ILE A 49 14.50 9.91 -14.13
C ILE A 49 13.14 9.25 -13.79
N GLY A 50 12.62 9.47 -12.58
CA GLY A 50 11.40 8.86 -12.08
C GLY A 50 11.58 7.42 -11.63
N TRP A 51 10.51 6.63 -11.75
CA TRP A 51 10.50 5.21 -11.38
C TRP A 51 11.32 4.39 -12.35
N LEU A 52 12.20 3.54 -11.81
CA LEU A 52 13.02 2.65 -12.61
C LEU A 52 12.17 1.49 -13.13
N ARG A 53 12.23 1.25 -14.43
CA ARG A 53 11.51 0.18 -15.12
C ARG A 53 12.48 -0.62 -15.96
N THR A 54 12.27 -1.93 -16.02
CA THR A 54 12.97 -2.80 -16.97
C THR A 54 12.29 -2.70 -18.33
N ASP A 55 13.05 -2.77 -19.42
CA ASP A 55 12.55 -2.69 -20.81
C ASP A 55 11.53 -3.79 -21.14
N ASP A 56 11.52 -4.88 -20.36
CA ASP A 56 10.65 -6.05 -20.54
C ASP A 56 9.20 -5.83 -20.07
N GLY A 57 8.88 -4.64 -19.53
CA GLY A 57 7.51 -4.26 -19.16
C GLY A 57 6.89 -5.03 -17.98
N CYS A 58 7.63 -5.96 -17.37
CA CYS A 58 7.20 -6.65 -16.16
C CYS A 58 7.35 -5.72 -14.95
N VAL A 59 6.23 -5.48 -14.28
CA VAL A 59 6.08 -4.78 -13.00
C VAL A 59 5.69 -5.78 -11.94
#